data_AF-A0A924UWY5-F1
#
_entry.id   AF-A0A924UWY5-F1
#
_cell.length_a   1.000
_cell.length_b   1.000
_cell.length_c   1.000
_cell.angle_alpha   90.00
_cell.angle_beta   90.00
_cell.angle_gamma   90.00
#
_symmetry.space_group_name_H-M   'P 1'
#
loop_
_entity.id
_entity.type
_entity.pdbx_description
1 polymer ?
#
loop_
_entity_poly.entity_id
_entity_poly.type
_entity_poly.pdbx_seq_one_letter_code
_entity_poly.pdbx_strand_id
1 'polypeptide(L)'
;TDWAEKQELNLNTKQLKALTSETLWKKQLNLLQTATLLSNEIGTDEYNDFNIFNEKVNAAVKKLKCTLSSSEKNAILNAVSWYDANAEKVIKSTTKLAGEKLEKVLIHLGCKENQLENYGYFSTSKKGEYLQYETESDLRDTENIPLKENIYDYFLREVQPHVAEAWINLDVTKIGYEISFNKYFYKHKPLRNIEEVTADILALEKESDGLIAEILALT
;
A
#
# COMPACT_ATOMS: atom_id res chain seq x y z
N THR A 1 -31.95 -2.62 11.50
CA THR A 1 -31.47 -4.01 11.42
C THR A 1 -32.19 -4.72 10.30
N ASP A 2 -33.53 -4.73 10.33
CA ASP A 2 -34.39 -5.46 9.39
C ASP A 2 -34.16 -5.11 7.92
N TRP A 3 -33.86 -3.84 7.61
CA TRP A 3 -33.53 -3.43 6.24
C TRP A 3 -32.18 -4.01 5.78
N ALA A 4 -31.16 -4.04 6.65
CA ALA A 4 -29.83 -4.55 6.30
C ALA A 4 -29.84 -6.07 6.10
N GLU A 5 -30.61 -6.80 6.92
CA GLU A 5 -30.83 -8.24 6.77
C GLU A 5 -31.57 -8.56 5.46
N LYS A 6 -32.58 -7.76 5.09
CA LYS A 6 -33.28 -7.86 3.80
C LYS A 6 -32.41 -7.55 2.58
N GLN A 7 -31.29 -6.86 2.76
CA GLN A 7 -30.33 -6.57 1.70
C GLN A 7 -29.11 -7.50 1.73
N GLU A 8 -29.17 -8.56 2.55
CA GLU A 8 -28.08 -9.53 2.73
C GLU A 8 -26.73 -8.87 3.09
N LEU A 9 -26.80 -7.70 3.72
CA LEU A 9 -25.63 -7.00 4.21
C LEU A 9 -25.17 -7.74 5.47
N ASN A 10 -24.18 -8.63 5.31
CA ASN A 10 -23.53 -9.40 6.38
C ASN A 10 -22.74 -8.49 7.35
N LEU A 11 -23.46 -7.63 8.08
CA LEU A 11 -22.89 -6.63 8.96
C LEU A 11 -22.69 -7.20 10.37
N ASN A 12 -21.49 -7.05 10.90
CA ASN A 12 -21.23 -7.35 12.30
C ASN A 12 -21.79 -6.25 13.23
N THR A 13 -21.88 -6.56 14.53
CA THR A 13 -22.42 -5.66 15.56
C THR A 13 -21.74 -4.29 15.60
N LYS A 14 -20.43 -4.23 15.30
CA LYS A 14 -19.66 -2.97 15.27
C LYS A 14 -20.06 -2.11 14.08
N GLN A 15 -20.19 -2.70 12.90
CA GLN A 15 -20.62 -2.01 11.67
C GLN A 15 -22.05 -1.47 11.82
N LEU A 16 -22.95 -2.29 12.39
CA LEU A 16 -24.33 -1.89 12.59
C LEU A 16 -24.46 -0.69 13.55
N LYS A 17 -23.72 -0.70 14.66
CA LYS A 17 -23.66 0.44 15.60
C LYS A 17 -23.10 1.71 14.96
N ALA A 18 -22.11 1.59 14.07
CA ALA A 18 -21.57 2.74 13.35
C ALA A 18 -22.59 3.31 12.37
N LEU A 19 -23.22 2.45 11.56
CA LEU A 19 -24.22 2.85 10.54
C LEU A 19 -25.51 3.42 11.14
N THR A 20 -25.82 3.18 12.40
CA THR A 20 -26.98 3.78 13.08
C THR A 20 -26.58 4.94 14.01
N SER A 21 -25.30 5.31 14.06
CA SER A 21 -24.82 6.38 14.93
C SER A 21 -25.13 7.75 14.34
N GLU A 22 -26.07 8.47 14.96
CA GLU A 22 -26.41 9.84 14.58
C GLU A 22 -25.19 10.78 14.59
N THR A 23 -24.32 10.63 15.59
CA THR A 23 -23.08 11.42 15.69
C THR A 23 -22.16 11.21 14.48
N LEU A 24 -22.03 9.97 14.00
CA LEU A 24 -21.22 9.66 12.81
C LEU A 24 -21.82 10.31 11.57
N TRP A 25 -23.14 10.17 11.36
CA TRP A 25 -23.82 10.77 10.22
C TRP A 25 -23.79 12.29 10.22
N LYS A 26 -23.95 12.93 11.38
CA LYS A 26 -23.78 14.39 11.52
C LYS A 26 -22.36 14.83 11.16
N LYS A 27 -21.35 14.07 11.58
CA LYS A 27 -19.95 14.33 11.22
C LYS A 27 -19.72 14.19 9.71
N GLN A 28 -20.22 13.12 9.09
CA GLN A 28 -20.09 12.89 7.65
C GLN A 28 -20.84 13.94 6.82
N LEU A 29 -22.03 14.35 7.26
CA LEU A 29 -22.80 15.42 6.62
C LEU A 29 -22.04 16.75 6.67
N ASN A 30 -21.46 17.10 7.81
CA ASN A 30 -20.64 18.31 7.93
C ASN A 30 -19.40 18.24 7.01
N LEU A 31 -18.75 17.08 6.94
CA LEU A 31 -17.62 16.87 6.03
C LEU A 31 -18.01 17.08 4.57
N LEU A 32 -19.14 16.51 4.14
CA LEU A 32 -19.67 16.68 2.79
C LEU A 32 -20.01 18.15 2.50
N GLN A 33 -20.71 18.82 3.42
CA GLN A 33 -21.05 20.24 3.29
C GLN A 33 -19.81 21.11 3.16
N THR A 34 -18.78 20.84 3.97
CA THR A 34 -17.50 21.54 3.90
C THR A 34 -16.79 21.27 2.57
N ALA A 35 -16.81 20.03 2.08
CA ALA A 35 -16.26 19.68 0.77
C ALA A 35 -16.97 20.41 -0.38
N THR A 36 -18.31 20.48 -0.36
CA THR A 36 -19.09 21.24 -1.34
C THR A 36 -18.75 22.73 -1.32
N LEU A 37 -18.59 23.32 -0.12
CA LEU A 37 -18.18 24.73 0.00
C LEU A 37 -16.78 24.97 -0.58
N LEU A 38 -15.83 24.06 -0.31
CA LEU A 38 -14.49 24.14 -0.88
C LEU A 38 -14.51 24.00 -2.40
N SER A 39 -15.29 23.06 -2.95
CA SER A 39 -15.44 22.87 -4.38
C SER A 39 -16.00 24.12 -5.07
N ASN A 40 -17.01 24.78 -4.48
CA ASN A 40 -17.57 26.02 -5.03
C ASN A 40 -16.56 27.19 -5.04
N GLU A 41 -15.64 27.23 -4.08
CA GLU A 41 -14.61 28.28 -3.98
C GLU A 41 -13.40 28.00 -4.89
N ILE A 42 -12.99 26.73 -5.01
CA ILE A 42 -11.78 26.34 -5.77
C ILE A 42 -12.09 26.15 -7.25
N GLY A 43 -13.31 25.73 -7.59
CA GLY A 43 -13.75 25.42 -8.94
C GLY A 43 -13.56 23.95 -9.32
N THR A 44 -13.63 23.69 -10.64
CA THR A 44 -13.59 22.35 -11.23
C THR A 44 -12.36 22.15 -12.13
N ASP A 45 -11.36 23.03 -12.01
CA ASP A 45 -10.13 22.92 -12.77
C ASP A 45 -9.36 21.66 -12.35
N GLU A 46 -8.75 20.99 -13.32
CA GLU A 46 -7.87 19.86 -13.10
C GLU A 46 -6.42 20.31 -12.94
N TYR A 47 -5.66 19.64 -12.08
CA TYR A 47 -4.29 19.99 -11.75
C TYR A 47 -3.39 18.76 -11.84
N ASN A 48 -2.29 18.87 -12.60
CA ASN A 48 -1.24 17.85 -12.65
C ASN A 48 -0.23 17.97 -11.49
N ASP A 49 -0.32 19.03 -10.68
CA ASP A 49 0.52 19.21 -9.49
C ASP A 49 -0.37 19.25 -8.24
N PHE A 50 -0.36 18.14 -7.51
CA PHE A 50 -1.11 18.01 -6.26
C PHE A 50 -0.66 19.03 -5.21
N ASN A 51 0.60 19.45 -5.20
CA ASN A 51 1.13 20.41 -4.23
C ASN A 51 0.45 21.78 -4.43
N ILE A 52 0.30 22.22 -5.69
CA ILE A 52 -0.41 23.46 -6.03
C ILE A 52 -1.89 23.36 -5.64
N PHE A 53 -2.53 22.23 -5.97
CA PHE A 53 -3.92 22.00 -5.59
C PHE A 53 -4.12 22.04 -4.07
N ASN A 54 -3.27 21.36 -3.31
CA ASN A 54 -3.32 21.32 -1.86
C ASN A 54 -3.12 22.71 -1.23
N GLU A 55 -2.25 23.55 -1.81
CA GLU A 55 -2.09 24.96 -1.39
C GLU A 55 -3.36 25.79 -1.66
N LYS A 56 -4.04 25.58 -2.79
CA LYS A 56 -5.34 26.22 -3.06
C LYS A 56 -6.40 25.79 -2.06
N VAL A 57 -6.46 24.49 -1.73
CA VAL A 57 -7.35 23.97 -0.68
C VAL A 57 -7.03 24.62 0.67
N ASN A 58 -5.75 24.70 1.04
CA ASN A 58 -5.31 25.38 2.28
C ASN A 58 -5.75 26.85 2.33
N ALA A 59 -5.63 27.56 1.20
CA ALA A 59 -6.06 28.96 1.08
C ALA A 59 -7.58 29.09 1.22
N ALA A 60 -8.35 28.22 0.55
CA ALA A 60 -9.81 28.19 0.64
C ALA A 60 -10.31 27.88 2.06
N VAL A 61 -9.70 26.89 2.74
CA VAL A 61 -10.02 26.55 4.14
C VAL A 61 -9.82 27.76 5.06
N LYS A 62 -8.70 28.49 4.89
CA LYS A 62 -8.44 29.72 5.66
C LYS A 62 -9.43 30.84 5.34
N LYS A 63 -9.77 31.04 4.06
CA LYS A 63 -10.71 32.07 3.60
C LYS A 63 -12.12 31.83 4.15
N LEU A 64 -12.60 30.59 4.05
CA LEU A 64 -13.93 30.18 4.50
C LEU A 64 -14.01 29.95 6.01
N LYS A 65 -12.87 30.02 6.72
CA LYS A 65 -12.75 29.76 8.16
C LYS A 65 -13.30 28.38 8.57
N CYS A 66 -13.13 27.39 7.70
CA CYS A 66 -13.50 26.02 7.97
C CYS A 66 -12.47 25.37 8.90
N THR A 67 -12.93 24.49 9.80
CA THR A 67 -12.04 23.68 10.64
C THR A 67 -12.13 22.24 10.18
N LEU A 68 -11.04 21.74 9.60
CA LEU A 68 -10.89 20.33 9.22
C LEU A 68 -9.74 19.73 10.01
N SER A 69 -9.95 18.56 10.60
CA SER A 69 -8.83 17.74 11.09
C SER A 69 -8.01 17.19 9.93
N SER A 70 -6.77 16.74 10.19
CA SER A 70 -5.91 16.18 9.16
C SER A 70 -6.54 14.98 8.45
N SER A 71 -7.27 14.13 9.18
CA SER A 71 -7.95 12.96 8.59
C SER A 71 -9.14 13.35 7.71
N GLU A 72 -9.91 14.36 8.10
CA GLU A 72 -11.01 14.90 7.31
C GLU A 72 -10.52 15.57 6.03
N LYS A 73 -9.45 16.36 6.13
CA LYS A 73 -8.82 16.97 4.96
C LYS A 73 -8.31 15.91 4.00
N ASN A 74 -7.60 14.90 4.49
CA ASN A 74 -7.11 13.80 3.65
C ASN A 74 -8.26 13.01 3.02
N ALA A 75 -9.36 12.80 3.73
CA ALA A 75 -10.54 12.15 3.15
C ALA A 75 -11.14 12.94 1.98
N ILE A 76 -11.18 14.27 2.07
CA ILE A 76 -11.63 15.13 0.96
C ILE A 76 -10.63 15.06 -0.20
N LEU A 77 -9.33 15.26 0.08
CA LEU A 77 -8.29 15.25 -0.96
C LEU A 77 -8.28 13.93 -1.72
N ASN A 78 -8.24 12.80 -1.01
CA ASN A 78 -8.22 11.46 -1.61
C ASN A 78 -9.49 11.13 -2.39
N ALA A 79 -10.63 11.76 -2.07
CA ALA A 79 -11.87 11.56 -2.81
C ALA A 79 -11.89 12.28 -4.16
N VAL A 80 -11.02 13.29 -4.35
CA VAL A 80 -10.96 14.12 -5.55
C VAL A 80 -9.61 14.05 -6.28
N SER A 81 -8.69 13.20 -5.83
CA SER A 81 -7.39 12.98 -6.45
C SER A 81 -7.17 11.50 -6.73
N TRP A 82 -6.42 11.20 -7.78
CA TRP A 82 -5.97 9.85 -8.12
C TRP A 82 -4.49 9.89 -8.48
N TYR A 83 -3.87 8.71 -8.53
CA TYR A 83 -2.49 8.56 -8.97
C TYR A 83 -2.37 8.76 -10.48
N ASP A 84 -1.40 9.56 -10.91
CA ASP A 84 -0.98 9.69 -12.31
C ASP A 84 0.55 9.68 -12.37
N ALA A 85 1.10 8.81 -13.23
CA ALA A 85 2.55 8.66 -13.42
C ALA A 85 3.22 9.87 -14.06
N ASN A 86 2.46 10.74 -14.74
CA ASN A 86 2.97 11.95 -15.40
C ASN A 86 2.76 13.22 -14.57
N ALA A 87 2.14 13.11 -13.39
CA ALA A 87 1.94 14.24 -12.49
C ALA A 87 3.23 14.63 -11.76
N GLU A 88 3.25 15.84 -11.23
CA GLU A 88 4.36 16.31 -10.39
C GLU A 88 4.43 15.53 -9.08
N LYS A 89 5.65 15.29 -8.59
CA LYS A 89 5.89 14.51 -7.37
C LYS A 89 5.27 15.18 -6.16
N VAL A 90 4.48 14.42 -5.41
CA VAL A 90 3.82 14.89 -4.18
C VAL A 90 4.85 15.03 -3.06
N ILE A 91 4.97 16.23 -2.49
CA ILE A 91 5.89 16.51 -1.39
C ILE A 91 5.26 16.05 -0.08
N LYS A 92 5.87 15.07 0.56
CA LYS A 92 5.47 14.60 1.89
C LYS A 92 5.94 15.56 2.98
N SER A 93 7.19 15.99 2.91
CA SER A 93 7.77 16.89 3.92
C SER A 93 9.04 17.59 3.45
N THR A 94 9.31 18.74 4.06
CA THR A 94 10.58 19.46 3.92
C THR A 94 11.31 19.46 5.26
N THR A 95 12.56 19.01 5.28
CA THR A 95 13.36 18.90 6.50
C THR A 95 14.68 19.66 6.33
N LYS A 96 15.07 20.42 7.36
CA LYS A 96 16.39 21.05 7.43
C LYS A 96 17.40 20.11 8.07
N LEU A 97 18.38 19.67 7.30
CA LEU A 97 19.49 18.82 7.74
C LEU A 97 20.79 19.64 7.66
N ALA A 98 21.31 20.00 8.83
CA ALA A 98 22.57 20.74 8.96
C ALA A 98 23.28 20.35 10.27
N GLY A 99 24.61 20.48 10.29
CA GLY A 99 25.46 20.16 11.43
C GLY A 99 25.23 18.74 11.95
N GLU A 100 25.07 18.60 13.26
CA GLU A 100 24.90 17.31 13.95
C GLU A 100 23.73 16.47 13.40
N LYS A 101 22.65 17.11 12.93
CA LYS A 101 21.50 16.38 12.35
C LYS A 101 21.88 15.70 11.04
N LEU A 102 22.64 16.39 10.20
CA LEU A 102 23.12 15.85 8.93
C LEU A 102 24.09 14.71 9.19
N GLU A 103 25.04 14.89 10.11
CA GLU A 103 26.01 13.85 10.48
C GLU A 103 25.33 12.57 10.96
N LYS A 104 24.31 12.67 11.83
CA LYS A 104 23.53 11.50 12.29
C LYS A 104 22.87 10.74 11.14
N VAL A 105 22.28 11.46 10.18
CA VAL A 105 21.63 10.85 9.01
C VAL A 105 22.65 10.18 8.11
N LEU A 106 23.78 10.83 7.83
CA LEU A 106 24.86 10.25 7.01
C LEU A 106 25.46 9.00 7.64
N ILE A 107 25.65 9.00 8.97
CA ILE A 107 26.12 7.83 9.72
C ILE A 107 25.10 6.70 9.67
N HIS A 108 23.82 6.98 9.91
CA HIS A 108 22.74 5.99 9.88
C HIS A 108 22.61 5.33 8.51
N LEU A 109 22.64 6.12 7.45
CA LEU A 109 22.51 5.64 6.08
C LEU A 109 23.82 5.07 5.52
N GLY A 110 24.95 5.29 6.19
CA GLY A 110 26.27 4.88 5.72
C GLY A 110 26.66 5.53 4.38
N CYS A 111 26.22 6.77 4.12
CA CYS A 111 26.37 7.43 2.83
C CYS A 111 27.02 8.82 2.94
N LYS A 112 27.36 9.40 1.79
CA LYS A 112 27.86 10.77 1.63
C LYS A 112 26.70 11.73 1.32
N GLU A 113 26.91 13.02 1.57
CA GLU A 113 25.88 14.06 1.31
C GLU A 113 25.39 14.05 -0.15
N ASN A 114 26.27 13.81 -1.12
CA ASN A 114 25.91 13.71 -2.54
C ASN A 114 25.14 12.43 -2.92
N GLN A 115 24.93 11.51 -1.97
CA GLN A 115 24.21 10.26 -2.18
C GLN A 115 22.82 10.29 -1.53
N LEU A 116 22.49 11.33 -0.76
CA LEU A 116 21.25 11.45 0.00
C LEU A 116 19.98 11.32 -0.86
N GLU A 117 20.04 11.75 -2.13
CA GLU A 117 18.92 11.63 -3.07
C GLU A 117 18.57 10.16 -3.33
N ASN A 118 19.57 9.28 -3.38
CA ASN A 118 19.38 7.82 -3.51
C ASN A 118 18.80 7.18 -2.23
N TYR A 119 18.61 7.96 -1.15
CA TYR A 119 17.93 7.54 0.08
C TYR A 119 16.65 8.38 0.33
N GLY A 120 16.16 9.07 -0.69
CA GLY A 120 14.89 9.80 -0.65
C GLY A 120 14.98 11.20 -0.03
N TYR A 121 16.18 11.76 0.11
CA TYR A 121 16.40 13.14 0.57
C TYR A 121 16.87 14.01 -0.59
N PHE A 122 15.94 14.70 -1.25
CA PHE A 122 16.19 15.48 -2.46
C PHE A 122 16.59 16.91 -2.11
N SER A 123 17.68 17.41 -2.69
CA SER A 123 18.17 18.76 -2.39
C SER A 123 17.23 19.85 -2.92
N THR A 124 17.09 20.97 -2.19
CA THR A 124 16.36 22.15 -2.68
C THR A 124 17.28 23.29 -3.07
N SER A 125 16.70 24.38 -3.57
CA SER A 125 17.43 25.63 -3.83
C SER A 125 18.06 26.25 -2.58
N LYS A 126 17.64 25.83 -1.37
CA LYS A 126 18.21 26.30 -0.11
C LYS A 126 19.18 25.26 0.45
N LYS A 127 20.41 25.69 0.73
CA LYS A 127 21.44 24.83 1.32
C LYS A 127 20.99 24.26 2.66
N GLY A 128 21.12 22.94 2.82
CA GLY A 128 20.74 22.21 4.04
C GLY A 128 19.24 21.98 4.20
N GLU A 129 18.44 22.22 3.15
CA GLU A 129 17.01 21.90 3.10
C GLU A 129 16.80 20.76 2.10
N TYR A 130 16.07 19.73 2.53
CA TYR A 130 15.83 18.51 1.77
C TYR A 130 14.33 18.20 1.71
N LEU A 131 13.86 17.77 0.54
CA LEU A 131 12.51 17.29 0.31
C LEU A 131 12.46 15.77 0.43
N GLN A 132 11.32 15.29 0.92
CA GLN A 132 10.95 13.89 0.86
C GLN A 132 9.60 13.81 0.14
N TYR A 133 9.52 12.95 -0.86
CA TYR A 133 8.29 12.72 -1.60
C TYR A 133 7.42 11.66 -0.93
N GLU A 134 6.13 11.71 -1.22
CA GLU A 134 5.21 10.65 -0.83
C GLU A 134 5.49 9.39 -1.65
N THR A 135 5.37 8.23 -1.00
CA THR A 135 5.58 6.94 -1.64
C THR A 135 4.23 6.32 -1.97
N GLU A 136 4.07 5.80 -3.17
CA GLU A 136 2.95 4.93 -3.49
C GLU A 136 3.25 3.51 -3.01
N SER A 137 2.34 2.89 -2.24
CA SER A 137 2.59 1.56 -1.68
C SER A 137 2.62 0.48 -2.76
N ASP A 138 1.83 0.65 -3.81
CA ASP A 138 1.69 -0.31 -4.89
C ASP A 138 2.92 -0.34 -5.82
N LEU A 139 3.77 0.69 -5.76
CA LEU A 139 5.01 0.80 -6.55
C LEU A 139 6.26 0.38 -5.77
N ARG A 140 6.12 -0.03 -4.50
CA ARG A 140 7.27 -0.46 -3.70
C ARG A 140 7.71 -1.85 -4.12
N ASP A 141 9.02 -2.01 -4.28
CA ASP A 141 9.64 -3.32 -4.53
C ASP A 141 10.70 -3.65 -3.48
N THR A 142 11.15 -4.91 -3.44
CA THR A 142 12.19 -5.40 -2.53
C THR A 142 13.21 -6.24 -3.28
N GLU A 143 14.48 -5.87 -3.12
CA GLU A 143 15.62 -6.58 -3.69
C GLU A 143 16.24 -7.56 -2.70
N ASN A 144 16.59 -8.76 -3.19
CA ASN A 144 17.36 -9.75 -2.42
C ASN A 144 18.84 -9.64 -2.74
N ILE A 145 19.60 -8.97 -1.85
CA ILE A 145 21.01 -8.67 -2.07
C ILE A 145 21.89 -9.66 -1.29
N PRO A 146 22.91 -10.28 -1.92
CA PRO A 146 23.86 -11.13 -1.21
C PRO A 146 24.51 -10.40 -0.03
N LEU A 147 24.64 -11.07 1.12
CA LEU A 147 25.14 -10.45 2.36
C LEU A 147 26.55 -9.83 2.24
N LYS A 148 27.37 -10.33 1.31
CA LYS A 148 28.74 -9.84 1.09
C LYS A 148 28.80 -8.62 0.15
N GLU A 149 27.68 -8.27 -0.47
CA GLU A 149 27.59 -7.18 -1.42
C GLU A 149 27.10 -5.90 -0.73
N ASN A 150 27.63 -4.76 -1.17
CA ASN A 150 27.18 -3.47 -0.67
C ASN A 150 25.83 -3.08 -1.31
N ILE A 151 24.84 -2.71 -0.48
CA ILE A 151 23.49 -2.36 -0.92
C ILE A 151 23.49 -1.22 -1.93
N TYR A 152 24.31 -0.19 -1.70
CA TYR A 152 24.36 0.99 -2.54
C TYR A 152 24.96 0.67 -3.93
N ASP A 153 26.03 -0.12 -3.97
CA ASP A 153 26.65 -0.54 -5.23
C ASP A 153 25.71 -1.43 -6.06
N TYR A 154 24.97 -2.34 -5.39
CA TYR A 154 23.91 -3.12 -6.04
C TYR A 154 22.81 -2.22 -6.59
N PHE A 155 22.31 -1.26 -5.79
CA PHE A 155 21.26 -0.34 -6.20
C PHE A 155 21.64 0.46 -7.46
N LEU A 156 22.86 0.99 -7.52
CA LEU A 156 23.34 1.73 -8.70
C LEU A 156 23.46 0.85 -9.95
N ARG A 157 23.78 -0.42 -9.78
CA ARG A 157 24.03 -1.37 -10.88
C ARG A 157 22.75 -1.99 -11.43
N GLU A 158 21.84 -2.40 -10.55
CA GLU A 158 20.68 -3.22 -10.91
C GLU A 158 19.34 -2.47 -10.81
N VAL A 159 19.21 -1.46 -9.95
CA VAL A 159 17.91 -0.79 -9.73
C VAL A 159 17.82 0.54 -10.48
N GLN A 160 18.76 1.44 -10.22
CA GLN A 160 18.72 2.82 -10.75
C GLN A 160 18.65 2.90 -12.29
N PRO A 161 19.32 2.03 -13.08
CA PRO A 161 19.24 2.08 -14.54
C PRO A 161 17.86 1.72 -15.09
N HIS A 162 17.06 0.97 -14.33
CA HIS A 162 15.73 0.53 -14.73
C HIS A 162 14.63 1.43 -14.15
N VAL A 163 14.84 1.97 -12.95
CA VAL A 163 13.90 2.86 -12.27
C VAL A 163 14.67 4.08 -11.75
N ALA A 164 14.78 5.11 -12.60
CA ALA A 164 15.53 6.33 -12.28
C ALA A 164 14.99 7.08 -11.06
N GLU A 165 13.70 6.89 -10.75
CA GLU A 165 13.04 7.53 -9.61
C GLU A 165 13.11 6.72 -8.33
N ALA A 166 13.73 5.53 -8.33
CA ALA A 166 13.83 4.71 -7.14
C ALA A 166 14.80 5.34 -6.12
N TRP A 167 14.55 5.06 -4.84
CA TRP A 167 15.49 5.35 -3.76
C TRP A 167 15.45 4.23 -2.72
N ILE A 168 16.54 4.08 -1.99
CA ILE A 168 16.75 3.05 -0.98
C ILE A 168 16.02 3.44 0.31
N ASN A 169 15.19 2.53 0.82
CA ASN A 169 14.63 2.63 2.17
C ASN A 169 15.37 1.68 3.11
N LEU A 170 16.39 2.18 3.80
CA LEU A 170 17.25 1.36 4.64
C LEU A 170 16.54 0.85 5.91
N ASP A 171 15.60 1.63 6.45
CA ASP A 171 14.92 1.33 7.73
C ASP A 171 14.05 0.08 7.70
N VAL A 172 13.62 -0.36 6.51
CA VAL A 172 12.80 -1.56 6.32
C VAL A 172 13.62 -2.79 5.91
N THR A 173 14.94 -2.63 5.76
CA THR A 173 15.85 -3.71 5.34
C THR A 173 15.92 -4.82 6.39
N LYS A 174 15.85 -6.07 5.95
CA LYS A 174 15.94 -7.24 6.83
C LYS A 174 17.16 -8.08 6.45
N ILE A 175 17.98 -8.42 7.44
CA ILE A 175 19.13 -9.30 7.27
C ILE A 175 18.71 -10.71 7.72
N GLY A 176 18.88 -11.69 6.85
CA GLY A 176 18.51 -13.07 7.14
C GLY A 176 19.14 -14.07 6.17
N TYR A 177 18.75 -15.33 6.33
CA TYR A 177 19.12 -16.42 5.44
C TYR A 177 17.86 -17.01 4.81
N GLU A 178 17.91 -17.31 3.52
CA GLU A 178 16.86 -18.05 2.84
C GLU A 178 17.25 -19.54 2.78
N ILE A 179 16.35 -20.40 3.28
CA ILE A 179 16.48 -21.86 3.13
C ILE A 179 15.37 -22.30 2.19
N SER A 180 15.73 -22.64 0.95
CA SER A 180 14.75 -23.20 0.00
C SER A 180 14.34 -24.60 0.45
N PHE A 181 13.16 -24.70 1.07
CA PHE A 181 12.70 -25.97 1.61
C PHE A 181 12.52 -27.02 0.52
N ASN A 182 12.01 -26.62 -0.65
CA ASN A 182 11.87 -27.51 -1.79
C ASN A 182 13.23 -27.99 -2.32
N LYS A 183 14.26 -27.14 -2.33
CA LYS A 183 15.57 -27.56 -2.81
C LYS A 183 16.21 -28.63 -1.92
N TYR A 184 16.10 -28.48 -0.59
CA TYR A 184 16.84 -29.32 0.36
C TYR A 184 16.03 -30.44 0.99
N PHE A 185 14.71 -30.28 1.10
CA PHE A 185 13.83 -31.22 1.80
C PHE A 185 12.77 -31.86 0.90
N TYR A 186 12.68 -31.49 -0.38
CA TYR A 186 11.79 -32.18 -1.29
C TYR A 186 12.23 -33.62 -1.48
N LYS A 187 11.42 -34.53 -0.93
CA LYS A 187 11.49 -35.95 -1.25
C LYS A 187 10.51 -36.19 -2.38
N HIS A 188 11.06 -36.54 -3.54
CA HIS A 188 10.23 -36.97 -4.66
C HIS A 188 9.33 -38.12 -4.22
N LYS A 189 8.01 -37.88 -4.22
CA LYS A 189 7.03 -38.94 -4.01
C LYS A 189 6.83 -39.61 -5.37
N PRO A 190 7.27 -40.86 -5.57
CA PRO A 190 7.03 -41.55 -6.82
C PRO A 190 5.52 -41.62 -7.07
N LEU A 191 5.15 -41.64 -8.35
CA LEU A 191 3.76 -41.87 -8.74
C LEU A 191 3.31 -43.22 -8.19
N ARG A 192 2.02 -43.31 -7.82
CA ARG A 192 1.40 -44.57 -7.43
C ARG A 192 1.52 -45.59 -8.56
N ASN A 193 1.61 -46.86 -8.21
CA ASN A 193 1.64 -47.89 -9.22
C ASN A 193 0.28 -47.96 -9.95
N ILE A 194 0.29 -48.17 -11.27
CA ILE A 194 -0.91 -48.22 -12.10
C ILE A 194 -1.86 -49.35 -11.66
N GLU A 195 -1.33 -50.49 -11.21
CA GLU A 195 -2.15 -51.58 -10.70
C GLU A 195 -2.89 -51.18 -9.41
N GLU A 196 -2.24 -50.44 -8.50
CA GLU A 196 -2.86 -49.94 -7.27
C GLU A 196 -3.94 -48.89 -7.57
N VAL A 197 -3.68 -48.00 -8.54
CA VAL A 197 -4.66 -47.00 -8.98
C VAL A 197 -5.88 -47.68 -9.60
N THR A 198 -5.66 -48.72 -10.42
CA THR A 198 -6.74 -49.49 -11.05
C THR A 198 -7.58 -50.23 -10.02
N ALA A 199 -6.95 -50.84 -9.01
CA ALA A 199 -7.65 -51.53 -7.93
C ALA A 199 -8.51 -50.58 -7.08
N ASP A 200 -7.98 -49.39 -6.73
CA ASP A 200 -8.73 -48.37 -6.01
C ASP A 200 -9.95 -47.88 -6.81
N ILE A 201 -9.79 -47.65 -8.13
CA ILE A 201 -10.90 -47.22 -9.00
C ILE A 201 -12.01 -48.28 -9.01
N LEU A 202 -11.67 -49.55 -9.23
CA LEU A 202 -12.65 -50.64 -9.24
C LEU A 202 -13.34 -50.83 -7.87
N ALA A 203 -12.61 -50.60 -6.78
CA ALA A 203 -13.19 -50.66 -5.44
C ALA A 203 -14.20 -49.51 -5.21
N LEU A 204 -13.87 -48.29 -5.64
CA LEU A 204 -14.75 -47.13 -5.57
C LEU A 204 -15.98 -47.28 -6.47
N GLU A 205 -15.84 -47.86 -7.67
CA GLU A 205 -16.97 -48.19 -8.54
C GLU A 205 -17.94 -49.16 -7.85
N LYS A 206 -17.42 -50.22 -7.24
CA LYS A 206 -18.24 -51.19 -6.51
C LYS A 206 -18.95 -50.59 -5.30
N GLU A 207 -18.29 -49.69 -4.56
CA GLU A 207 -18.89 -48.98 -3.43
C GLU A 207 -20.01 -48.03 -3.92
N SER A 208 -19.78 -47.32 -5.03
CA SER A 208 -20.78 -46.46 -5.65
C SER A 208 -21.99 -47.24 -6.17
N ASP A 209 -21.78 -48.39 -6.81
CA ASP A 209 -22.87 -49.27 -7.26
C ASP A 209 -23.70 -49.79 -6.07
N GLY A 210 -23.05 -50.13 -4.96
CA GLY A 210 -23.72 -50.51 -3.72
C GLY A 210 -24.58 -49.40 -3.14
N LEU A 211 -24.05 -48.17 -3.10
CA LEU A 211 -24.79 -46.98 -2.65
C LEU A 211 -26.00 -46.67 -3.55
N ILE A 212 -25.85 -46.81 -4.87
CA ILE A 212 -26.95 -46.60 -5.82
C ILE A 212 -28.03 -47.68 -5.66
N ALA A 213 -27.64 -48.94 -5.46
CA ALA A 213 -28.59 -50.03 -5.21
C ALA A 213 -29.36 -49.83 -3.90
N GLU A 214 -28.72 -49.31 -2.85
CA GLU A 214 -29.34 -48.97 -1.57
C GLU A 214 -30.35 -47.81 -1.71
N ILE A 215 -30.02 -46.77 -2.47
CA ILE A 215 -30.93 -45.64 -2.78
C ILE A 215 -32.13 -46.10 -3.63
N LEU A 216 -31.92 -47.03 -4.57
CA LEU A 216 -32.96 -47.55 -5.45
C LEU A 216 -33.78 -48.70 -4.84
N ALA A 217 -33.49 -49.10 -3.59
CA ALA A 217 -34.15 -50.20 -2.88
C ALA A 217 -34.18 -51.52 -3.69
N LEU A 218 -33.08 -51.83 -4.39
CA LEU A 218 -32.94 -53.04 -5.22
C LEU A 218 -32.37 -54.25 -4.46
N THR A 219 -32.27 -54.17 -3.13
CA THR A 219 -31.89 -55.29 -2.23
C THR A 219 -33.09 -55.99 -1.63
#